data_AF-A0A7C5RAM0-F1
#
_entry.id   AF-A0A7C5RAM0-F1
#
_cell.length_a   1.000
_cell.length_b   1.000
_cell.length_c   1.000
_cell.angle_alpha   90.00
_cell.angle_beta   90.00
_cell.angle_gamma   90.00
#
_symmetry.space_group_name_H-M   'P 1'
#
loop_
_entity.id
_entity.type
_entity.pdbx_description
1 polymer ?
#
loop_
_entity_poly.entity_id
_entity_poly.type
_entity_poly.pdbx_seq_one_letter_code
_entity_poly.pdbx_strand_id
1 'polypeptide(L)' 'SDGKLVTNGGRVLGVTGLGDTLQESIDTAYGAVKKIHFDGAHYRRDIGRKGLKKLQESGKEAK' A
#
# COMPACT_ATOMS: atom_id res chain seq x y z
N SER A 1 27.61 -10.28 -12.45
CA SER A 1 26.36 -10.09 -11.69
C SER A 1 25.42 -11.22 -12.04
N ASP A 2 25.13 -12.12 -11.11
CA ASP A 2 24.46 -13.41 -11.38
C ASP A 2 22.95 -13.29 -11.68
N GLY A 3 22.49 -12.19 -12.29
CA GLY A 3 21.09 -11.93 -12.64
C GLY A 3 20.14 -11.73 -11.45
N LYS A 4 20.66 -11.64 -10.22
CA LYS A 4 19.85 -11.46 -9.01
C LYS A 4 19.37 -10.02 -8.86
N LEU A 5 18.12 -9.85 -8.44
CA LEU A 5 17.58 -8.56 -8.02
C LEU A 5 18.14 -8.21 -6.64
N VAL A 6 18.69 -7.01 -6.50
CA VAL A 6 19.28 -6.49 -5.26
C VAL A 6 18.76 -5.09 -4.96
N THR A 7 18.77 -4.71 -3.68
CA THR A 7 18.42 -3.35 -3.25
C THR A 7 19.57 -2.39 -3.54
N ASN A 8 19.28 -1.14 -3.92
CA ASN A 8 20.30 -0.10 -4.14
C ASN A 8 19.80 1.29 -3.69
N GLY A 9 19.72 1.51 -2.38
CA GLY A 9 19.30 2.77 -1.77
C GLY A 9 18.21 2.59 -0.71
N GLY A 10 17.78 3.72 -0.12
CA GLY A 10 16.83 3.71 1.01
C GLY A 10 15.37 3.40 0.63
N ARG A 11 14.89 3.90 -0.52
CA ARG A 11 13.56 3.55 -1.07
C ARG A 11 13.76 2.58 -2.23
N VAL A 12 13.27 1.35 -2.05
CA VAL A 12 13.55 0.25 -2.99
C VAL A 12 12.46 0.10 -4.04
N LEU A 13 11.19 0.03 -3.62
CA LEU A 13 10.04 -0.21 -4.51
C LEU A 13 8.85 0.69 -4.12
N GLY A 14 8.10 1.12 -5.13
CA GLY A 14 6.75 1.65 -4.97
C GLY A 14 5.73 0.59 -5.36
N VAL A 15 4.80 0.27 -4.46
CA VAL A 15 3.73 -0.70 -4.74
C VAL A 15 2.40 0.04 -4.78
N THR A 16 1.70 -0.06 -5.91
CA THR A 16 0.41 0.59 -6.16
C THR A 16 -0.65 -0.49 -6.36
N GLY A 17 -1.76 -0.37 -5.64
CA GLY A 17 -2.95 -1.19 -5.82
C GLY A 17 -4.06 -0.37 -6.46
N LEU A 18 -4.77 -0.98 -7.41
CA LEU A 18 -5.98 -0.41 -8.02
C LEU A 18 -7.20 -1.15 -7.47
N GLY A 19 -8.33 -0.45 -7.42
CA GLY A 19 -9.63 -0.95 -7.00
C GLY A 19 -10.70 0.11 -7.25
N ASP A 20 -11.96 -0.30 -7.28
CA ASP A 20 -13.08 0.61 -7.57
C ASP A 20 -13.38 1.52 -6.36
N THR A 21 -12.98 1.06 -5.16
CA THR A 21 -13.03 1.85 -3.94
C THR A 21 -11.62 2.12 -3.37
N LEU A 22 -11.53 3.15 -2.53
CA LEU A 22 -10.29 3.42 -1.79
C LEU A 22 -9.91 2.24 -0.88
N GLN A 23 -10.88 1.56 -0.28
CA GLN A 23 -10.65 0.38 0.55
C GLN A 23 -10.01 -0.75 -0.27
N GLU A 24 -10.56 -1.07 -1.43
CA GLU A 24 -10.02 -2.09 -2.33
C GLU A 24 -8.61 -1.74 -2.81
N SER A 25 -8.38 -0.47 -3.17
CA SER A 25 -7.04 -0.01 -3.60
C SER A 25 -5.99 -0.20 -2.50
N ILE A 26 -6.35 0.11 -1.25
CA ILE A 26 -5.51 -0.09 -0.06
C ILE A 26 -5.24 -1.59 0.15
N ASP A 27 -6.28 -2.42 0.10
CA ASP A 27 -6.17 -3.87 0.33
C ASP A 27 -5.34 -4.54 -0.76
N THR A 28 -5.51 -4.17 -2.02
CA THR A 28 -4.71 -4.63 -3.15
C THR A 28 -3.24 -4.25 -2.96
N ALA A 29 -2.94 -3.00 -2.60
CA ALA A 29 -1.57 -2.54 -2.38
C ALA A 29 -0.91 -3.32 -1.24
N TYR A 30 -1.57 -3.46 -0.09
CA TYR A 30 -1.03 -4.19 1.05
C TYR A 30 -0.94 -5.70 0.81
N GLY A 31 -1.86 -6.27 0.03
CA GLY A 31 -1.81 -7.67 -0.40
C GLY A 31 -0.61 -7.96 -1.29
N ALA A 32 -0.25 -7.04 -2.19
CA ALA A 32 0.93 -7.14 -3.04
C ALA A 32 2.24 -6.96 -2.24
N VAL A 33 2.32 -5.93 -1.39
CA VAL A 33 3.52 -5.67 -0.56
C VAL A 33 3.88 -6.88 0.32
N LYS A 34 2.88 -7.56 0.90
CA LYS A 34 3.09 -8.76 1.73
C LYS A 34 3.78 -9.93 1.01
N LYS A 35 3.81 -9.93 -0.32
CA LYS A 35 4.46 -10.99 -1.11
C LYS A 35 5.94 -10.70 -1.38
N ILE A 36 6.39 -9.47 -1.12
CA ILE A 36 7.75 -8.99 -1.41
C ILE A 36 8.58 -9.06 -0.12
N HIS A 37 9.74 -9.72 -0.19
CA HIS A 37 10.61 -9.94 0.96
C HIS A 37 12.08 -9.69 0.59
N PHE A 38 12.78 -8.97 1.46
CA PHE A 38 14.23 -8.80 1.45
C PHE A 38 14.68 -8.36 2.86
N ASP A 39 15.97 -8.48 3.15
CA ASP A 39 16.51 -8.12 4.45
C ASP A 39 16.26 -6.63 4.78
N GLY A 40 15.81 -6.34 5.99
CA GLY A 40 15.47 -4.99 6.43
C GLY A 40 14.26 -4.35 5.74
N ALA A 41 13.45 -5.10 4.98
CA ALA A 41 12.26 -4.56 4.32
C ALA A 41 11.29 -3.93 5.33
N HIS A 42 10.97 -2.64 5.14
CA HIS A 42 10.06 -1.89 5.99
C HIS A 42 9.09 -1.05 5.16
N TYR A 43 7.82 -1.02 5.58
CA TYR A 43 6.77 -0.22 4.96
C TYR A 43 5.72 0.20 5.99
N ARG A 44 5.07 1.33 5.72
CA ARG A 44 3.98 1.85 6.55
C ARG A 44 2.70 1.04 6.35
N ARG A 45 1.95 0.81 7.43
CA ARG A 45 0.68 0.04 7.41
C ARG A 45 -0.58 0.92 7.48
N ASP A 46 -0.41 2.24 7.40
CA ASP A 46 -1.44 3.24 7.65
C ASP A 46 -1.71 4.19 6.47
N ILE A 47 -1.14 3.90 5.29
CA ILE A 47 -1.39 4.67 4.08
C ILE A 47 -2.86 4.54 3.69
N GLY A 48 -3.49 5.67 3.37
CA GLY A 48 -4.91 5.71 2.97
C GLY A 48 -5.92 5.80 4.12
N ARG A 49 -5.56 5.50 5.38
CA ARG A 49 -6.51 5.50 6.53
C ARG A 49 -7.24 6.83 6.73
N LYS A 50 -6.55 7.96 6.56
CA LYS A 50 -7.16 9.30 6.70
C LYS A 50 -8.20 9.57 5.60
N GLY A 51 -7.92 9.14 4.37
CA GLY A 51 -8.85 9.27 3.25
C GLY A 51 -10.08 8.38 3.44
N LEU A 52 -9.87 7.15 3.89
CA LEU A 52 -10.94 6.21 4.19
C LEU A 52 -11.88 6.74 5.27
N LYS A 53 -11.31 7.30 6.36
CA LYS A 53 -12.09 7.92 7.44
C LYS A 53 -12.99 9.04 6.91
N LYS A 54 -12.45 9.94 6.09
CA LYS A 54 -13.24 11.04 5.49
C LYS A 54 -14.41 10.54 4.64
N LEU A 55 -14.19 9.53 3.80
CA LEU A 55 -15.25 8.95 2.96
C LEU A 55 -16.37 8.33 3.82
N GLN A 56 -16.00 7.66 4.93
CA GLN A 56 -16.95 7.08 5.88
C GLN A 56 -17.75 8.14 6.64
N GLU A 57 -17.16 9.29 6.96
CA GLU A 57 -17.83 10.41 7.62
C GLU A 57 -18.86 11.06 6.69
N SER A 58 -18.46 11.38 5.44
CA SER A 58 -19.37 11.98 4.46
C SER A 58 -20.56 11.07 4.10
N GLY A 59 -20.36 9.75 4.08
CA GLY A 59 -21.46 8.80 3.84
C GLY A 59 -22.46 8.68 4.99
N LYS A 60 -22.09 9.08 6.21
CA LYS A 60 -22.99 9.09 7.38
C LYS A 60 -23.84 10.34 7.46
N GLU A 61 -23.32 11.48 7.03
CA GLU A 61 -24.05 12.77 7.02
C GLU A 61 -25.10 12.85 5.90
N ALA A 62 -24.90 12.12 4.81
CA ALA A 62 -25.84 12.05 3.69
C ALA A 62 -27.01 11.07 3.92
N LYS A 63 -27.09 10.44 5.10
CA LYS A 63 -28.08 9.42 5.44
C LYS A 63 -28.97 9.89 6.59
#